data_AF-A0A6J1W0X7-F1
#
_entry.id   AF-A0A6J1W0X7-F1
#
_cell.length_a   1.000
_cell.length_b   1.000
_cell.length_c   1.000
_cell.angle_alpha   90.00
_cell.angle_beta   90.00
_cell.angle_gamma   90.00
#
_symmetry.space_group_name_H-M   'P 1'
#
loop_
_entity.id
_entity.type
_entity.pdbx_description
1 polymer ?
#
loop_
_entity_poly.entity_id
_entity_poly.type
_entity_poly.pdbx_seq_one_letter_code
_entity_poly.pdbx_strand_id
1 'polypeptide(L)'
;SQLLLGFQSIVGHCCPPHEDGGIVHCALKAPQFLVSDREFPGSTRLLLKRSTFCPIKHLTAEQRASLPTETRHQGVDVGVAVLLESANQKVLLTRRARMLSLFPNTWVPPGGHIEPEEEVRPFLKSKPKRENPERTIQGQK
;
A
#
# COMPACT_ATOMS: atom_id res chain seq x y z
N SER A 1 -18.84 9.47 -1.48
CA SER A 1 -17.55 8.93 -1.93
C SER A 1 -17.16 9.67 -3.20
N GLN A 2 -15.99 10.30 -3.24
CA GLN A 2 -15.50 10.98 -4.45
C GLN A 2 -14.52 10.04 -5.17
N LEU A 3 -14.72 9.83 -6.47
CA LEU A 3 -13.74 9.11 -7.29
C LEU A 3 -12.54 10.03 -7.50
N LEU A 4 -11.34 9.57 -7.17
CA LEU A 4 -10.13 10.34 -7.42
C LEU A 4 -9.76 10.25 -8.90
N LEU A 5 -9.62 11.40 -9.54
CA LEU A 5 -9.03 11.50 -10.87
C LEU A 5 -7.52 11.26 -10.77
N GLY A 6 -6.91 10.59 -11.76
CA GLY A 6 -5.52 10.11 -11.70
C GLY A 6 -4.45 11.19 -11.50
N PHE A 7 -4.81 12.47 -11.62
CA PHE A 7 -3.89 13.61 -11.48
C PHE A 7 -4.12 14.42 -10.19
N GLN A 8 -4.85 13.87 -9.22
CA GLN A 8 -4.89 14.40 -7.86
C GLN A 8 -4.04 13.52 -6.95
N SER A 9 -3.22 14.15 -6.10
CA SER A 9 -2.38 13.40 -5.16
C SER A 9 -3.24 12.84 -4.02
N ILE A 10 -3.36 11.51 -3.91
CA ILE A 10 -4.09 10.84 -2.80
C ILE A 10 -3.56 11.32 -1.44
N VAL A 11 -2.24 11.34 -1.25
CA VAL A 11 -1.61 11.85 -0.01
C VAL A 11 -1.93 13.32 0.21
N GLY A 12 -2.03 14.12 -0.86
CA GLY A 12 -2.35 15.55 -0.72
C GLY A 12 -3.81 15.80 -0.40
N HIS A 13 -4.69 14.83 -0.69
CA HIS A 13 -6.11 14.88 -0.38
C HIS A 13 -6.39 14.37 1.04
N CYS A 14 -5.70 13.31 1.47
CA CYS A 14 -5.96 12.63 2.75
C CYS A 14 -5.02 13.04 3.89
N CYS A 15 -3.92 13.75 3.61
CA CYS A 15 -2.92 14.12 4.61
C CYS A 15 -2.63 15.62 4.55
N PRO A 16 -2.06 16.20 5.63
CA PRO A 16 -1.72 17.62 5.66
C PRO A 16 -0.86 18.06 4.46
N PRO A 17 -1.00 19.32 4.01
CA PRO A 17 -0.18 19.85 2.94
C PRO A 17 1.31 19.75 3.30
N HIS A 18 2.15 19.50 2.30
CA HIS A 18 3.61 19.37 2.38
C HIS A 18 4.17 18.06 2.98
N GLU A 19 3.36 17.25 3.66
CA GLU A 19 3.80 15.93 4.12
C GLU A 19 3.82 14.91 2.96
N ASP A 20 4.74 13.94 3.05
CA ASP A 20 4.86 12.84 2.08
C ASP A 20 4.22 11.54 2.57
N GLY A 21 3.45 11.63 3.66
CA GLY A 21 2.62 10.55 4.14
C GLY A 21 1.88 10.93 5.41
N GLY A 22 0.92 10.09 5.78
CA GLY A 22 0.11 10.27 6.96
C GLY A 22 -0.64 9.00 7.28
N ILE A 23 -1.22 8.96 8.48
CA ILE A 23 -2.08 7.84 8.86
C ILE A 23 -3.46 8.05 8.26
N VAL A 24 -3.97 7.04 7.57
CA VAL A 24 -5.29 7.03 6.94
C VAL A 24 -6.07 5.80 7.37
N HIS A 25 -7.37 5.84 7.13
CA HIS A 25 -8.29 4.73 7.29
C HIS A 25 -8.64 4.18 5.92
N CYS A 26 -8.48 2.88 5.71
CA CYS A 26 -8.77 2.26 4.43
C CYS A 26 -9.54 0.96 4.55
N ALA A 27 -10.31 0.61 3.52
CA ALA A 27 -10.96 -0.69 3.40
C ALA A 27 -11.07 -1.07 1.93
N LEU A 28 -10.87 -2.36 1.65
CA LEU A 28 -11.26 -2.94 0.37
C LEU A 28 -12.71 -3.41 0.50
N LYS A 29 -13.62 -2.74 -0.20
CA LYS A 29 -15.04 -3.10 -0.33
C LYS A 29 -15.31 -3.32 -1.80
N ALA A 30 -15.10 -4.55 -2.27
CA ALA A 30 -15.22 -4.92 -3.68
C ALA A 30 -16.48 -4.28 -4.32
N PRO A 31 -16.34 -3.51 -5.42
CA PRO A 31 -15.14 -3.35 -6.26
C PRO A 31 -14.24 -2.14 -5.92
N GLN A 32 -14.40 -1.53 -4.75
CA GLN A 32 -13.79 -0.25 -4.40
C GLN A 32 -12.70 -0.38 -3.33
N PHE A 33 -11.59 0.31 -3.52
CA PHE A 33 -10.64 0.59 -2.46
C PHE A 33 -10.91 1.98 -1.88
N LEU A 34 -11.33 2.03 -0.62
CA LEU A 34 -11.68 3.26 0.07
C LEU A 34 -10.50 3.75 0.91
N VAL A 35 -10.21 5.05 0.84
CA VAL A 35 -9.21 5.74 1.66
C VAL A 35 -9.84 7.00 2.22
N SER A 36 -9.64 7.26 3.51
CA SER A 36 -10.23 8.38 4.25
C SER A 36 -9.26 8.89 5.31
N ASP A 37 -9.29 10.19 5.56
CA ASP A 37 -8.64 10.84 6.71
C ASP A 37 -9.38 10.57 8.02
N ARG A 38 -10.62 10.09 7.95
CA ARG A 38 -11.49 9.75 9.09
C ARG A 38 -11.81 8.27 9.14
N GLU A 39 -11.96 7.75 10.36
CA GLU A 39 -12.42 6.39 10.60
C GLU A 39 -13.82 6.14 10.03
N PHE A 40 -14.03 4.94 9.50
CA PHE A 40 -15.32 4.47 9.04
C PHE A 40 -15.50 2.96 9.31
N PRO A 41 -16.75 2.44 9.30
CA PRO A 41 -17.01 1.03 9.61
C PRO A 41 -16.26 0.07 8.68
N GLY A 42 -15.47 -0.82 9.28
CA GLY A 42 -14.64 -1.81 8.58
C GLY A 42 -13.29 -1.27 8.09
N SER A 43 -12.92 -0.04 8.47
CA SER A 43 -11.63 0.54 8.09
C SER A 43 -10.48 -0.02 8.92
N THR A 44 -9.31 -0.15 8.28
CA THR A 44 -8.03 -0.45 8.93
C THR A 44 -7.16 0.79 8.88
N ARG A 45 -6.51 1.11 9.99
CA ARG A 45 -5.59 2.24 10.11
C ARG A 45 -4.22 1.87 9.54
N LEU A 46 -3.80 2.54 8.46
CA LEU A 46 -2.53 2.27 7.76
C LEU A 46 -1.74 3.55 7.49
N LEU A 47 -0.44 3.40 7.28
CA LEU A 47 0.44 4.48 6.87
C LEU A 47 0.43 4.60 5.35
N LEU A 48 -0.14 5.70 4.84
CA LEU A 48 -0.07 6.06 3.43
C LEU A 48 1.18 6.91 3.20
N LYS A 49 1.99 6.56 2.20
CA LYS A 49 3.20 7.32 1.82
C LYS A 49 3.31 7.46 0.31
N ARG A 50 3.88 8.58 -0.11
CA ARG A 50 4.35 8.82 -1.48
C ARG A 50 5.86 9.05 -1.47
N SER A 51 6.48 8.95 -2.64
CA SER A 51 7.86 9.42 -2.82
C SER A 51 7.94 10.94 -2.74
N THR A 52 9.05 11.48 -2.23
CA THR A 52 9.34 12.93 -2.19
C THR A 52 9.41 13.54 -3.59
N PHE A 53 9.81 12.75 -4.58
CA PHE A 53 9.86 13.12 -6.00
C PHE A 53 8.61 12.71 -6.79
N CYS A 54 7.48 12.40 -6.12
CA CYS A 54 6.24 12.01 -6.79
C CYS A 54 5.81 13.09 -7.80
N PRO A 55 5.65 12.77 -9.10
CA PRO A 55 5.35 13.77 -10.12
C PRO A 55 4.01 14.47 -9.84
N ILE A 56 3.00 13.73 -9.37
CA ILE A 56 1.67 14.26 -9.06
C ILE A 56 1.72 15.32 -7.94
N LYS A 57 2.68 15.23 -6.99
CA LYS A 57 2.88 16.24 -5.94
C LYS A 57 3.28 17.60 -6.53
N HIS A 58 4.06 17.58 -7.60
CA HIS A 58 4.70 18.78 -8.16
C HIS A 58 3.91 19.38 -9.34
N LEU A 59 2.76 18.79 -9.72
CA LEU A 59 1.91 19.31 -10.78
C LEU A 59 1.06 20.51 -10.31
N THR A 60 1.28 21.67 -10.93
CA THR A 60 0.42 22.85 -10.73
C THR A 60 -0.99 22.61 -11.28
N ALA A 61 -1.96 23.44 -10.85
CA ALA A 61 -3.32 23.36 -11.37
C ALA A 61 -3.38 23.59 -12.89
N GLU A 62 -2.58 24.53 -13.40
CA GLU A 62 -2.45 24.83 -14.83
C GLU A 62 -1.85 23.66 -15.61
N GLN A 63 -0.78 23.05 -15.10
CA GLN A 63 -0.18 21.87 -15.71
C GLN A 63 -1.17 20.70 -15.78
N ARG A 64 -1.94 20.46 -14.69
CA ARG A 64 -3.00 19.45 -14.68
C ARG A 64 -4.10 19.74 -15.70
N ALA A 65 -4.49 21.01 -15.85
CA ALA A 65 -5.48 21.44 -16.83
C ALA A 65 -4.97 21.36 -18.28
N SER A 66 -3.65 21.38 -18.49
CA SER A 66 -3.03 21.28 -19.82
C SER A 66 -2.90 19.83 -20.35
N LEU A 67 -3.05 18.82 -19.48
CA LEU A 67 -2.94 17.41 -19.88
C LEU A 67 -4.01 17.03 -20.91
N PRO A 68 -3.75 16.08 -21.83
CA PRO A 68 -4.77 15.58 -22.75
C PRO A 68 -6.00 15.06 -21.99
N THR A 69 -7.19 15.25 -22.56
CA THR A 69 -8.46 14.82 -21.95
C THR A 69 -8.45 13.33 -21.62
N GLU A 70 -7.95 12.49 -22.54
CA GLU A 70 -7.77 11.05 -22.34
C GLU A 70 -6.93 10.72 -21.10
N THR A 71 -5.88 11.50 -20.88
CA THR A 71 -5.02 11.37 -19.70
C THR A 71 -5.78 11.78 -18.44
N ARG A 72 -6.51 12.90 -18.44
CA ARG A 72 -7.26 13.38 -17.25
C ARG A 72 -8.34 12.40 -16.76
N HIS A 73 -8.88 11.57 -17.65
CA HIS A 73 -9.88 10.56 -17.30
C HIS A 73 -9.29 9.24 -16.80
N GLN A 74 -7.97 9.05 -16.84
CA GLN A 74 -7.34 7.90 -16.22
C GLN A 74 -7.55 7.95 -14.71
N GLY A 75 -8.02 6.82 -14.16
CA GLY A 75 -8.20 6.64 -12.73
C GLY A 75 -6.88 6.37 -12.01
N VAL A 76 -7.00 5.94 -10.75
CA VAL A 76 -5.90 5.41 -9.97
C VAL A 76 -6.05 3.89 -9.90
N ASP A 77 -5.08 3.16 -10.43
CA ASP A 77 -5.05 1.70 -10.31
C ASP A 77 -4.67 1.26 -8.89
N VAL A 78 -5.22 0.12 -8.46
CA VAL A 78 -4.93 -0.47 -7.16
C VAL A 78 -4.19 -1.78 -7.37
N GLY A 79 -3.06 -1.94 -6.67
CA GLY A 79 -2.25 -3.15 -6.68
C GLY A 79 -2.00 -3.67 -5.28
N VAL A 80 -1.67 -4.96 -5.21
CA VAL A 80 -1.28 -5.66 -3.99
C VAL A 80 0.15 -6.16 -4.12
N ALA A 81 0.90 -6.12 -3.02
CA ALA A 81 2.21 -6.73 -2.91
C ALA A 81 2.35 -7.43 -1.56
N VAL A 82 3.08 -8.55 -1.52
CA VAL A 82 3.21 -9.41 -0.35
C VAL A 82 4.67 -9.53 0.07
N LEU A 83 4.94 -9.31 1.35
CA LEU A 83 6.23 -9.61 1.97
C LEU A 83 6.14 -11.00 2.61
N LEU A 84 6.77 -12.00 1.98
CA LEU A 84 6.89 -13.34 2.54
C LEU A 84 8.17 -13.44 3.36
N GLU A 85 8.04 -13.59 4.68
CA GLU A 85 9.16 -13.77 5.60
C GLU A 85 9.29 -15.25 6.01
N SER A 86 10.47 -15.83 5.82
CA SER A 86 10.79 -17.18 6.27
C SER A 86 10.99 -17.26 7.79
N ALA A 87 11.03 -18.48 8.34
CA ALA A 87 11.32 -18.72 9.75
C ALA A 87 12.71 -18.20 10.19
N ASN A 88 13.67 -18.11 9.26
CA ASN A 88 15.02 -17.56 9.48
C ASN A 88 15.12 -16.05 9.14
N GLN A 89 14.01 -15.33 9.16
CA GLN A 89 13.95 -13.86 9.03
C GLN A 89 14.51 -13.33 7.70
N LYS A 90 14.28 -14.06 6.60
CA LYS A 90 14.60 -13.61 5.25
C LYS A 90 13.31 -13.26 4.51
N VAL A 91 13.34 -12.19 3.73
CA VAL A 91 12.20 -11.74 2.93
C VAL A 91 12.39 -12.15 1.48
N LEU A 92 11.37 -12.74 0.87
CA LEU A 92 11.37 -13.07 -0.55
C LEU A 92 11.13 -11.80 -1.39
N LEU A 93 12.04 -11.56 -2.33
CA LEU A 93 11.89 -10.57 -3.40
C LEU A 93 12.02 -11.27 -4.75
N THR A 94 11.38 -10.73 -5.77
CA THR A 94 11.50 -11.17 -7.15
C THR A 94 12.16 -10.08 -8.00
N ARG A 95 12.98 -10.49 -8.96
CA ARG A 95 13.59 -9.58 -9.92
C ARG A 95 12.75 -9.56 -11.18
N ARG A 96 12.22 -8.39 -11.56
CA ARG A 96 11.40 -8.23 -12.77
C ARG A 96 12.19 -8.64 -14.02
N ALA A 97 11.49 -9.29 -14.96
CA ALA A 97 12.10 -9.82 -16.17
C ALA A 97 12.74 -8.70 -17.01
N ARG A 98 13.91 -9.00 -17.59
CA ARG A 98 14.69 -8.03 -18.38
C ARG A 98 13.93 -7.47 -19.58
N MET A 99 13.01 -8.24 -20.15
CA MET A 99 12.26 -7.88 -21.37
C MET A 99 11.07 -6.95 -21.12
N LEU A 100 10.77 -6.60 -19.86
CA LEU A 100 9.65 -5.71 -19.56
C LEU A 100 10.00 -4.26 -19.92
N SER A 101 9.04 -3.55 -20.52
CA SER A 101 9.16 -2.13 -20.82
C SER A 101 9.16 -1.24 -19.57
N LEU A 102 8.41 -1.65 -18.54
CA LEU A 102 8.29 -0.92 -17.27
C LEU A 102 9.07 -1.63 -16.16
N PHE A 103 10.02 -0.90 -15.57
CA PHE A 103 10.85 -1.33 -14.43
C PHE A 103 11.54 -2.70 -14.63
N PRO A 104 12.30 -2.93 -15.72
CA PRO A 104 13.04 -4.17 -15.90
C PRO A 104 14.15 -4.31 -14.87
N ASN A 105 14.50 -5.54 -14.48
CA ASN A 105 15.61 -5.86 -13.58
C ASN A 105 15.50 -5.32 -12.13
N THR A 106 14.36 -4.74 -11.75
CA THR A 106 14.11 -4.21 -10.40
C THR A 106 13.71 -5.34 -9.43
N TRP A 107 14.27 -5.31 -8.23
CA TRP A 107 13.83 -6.18 -7.12
C TRP A 107 12.59 -5.59 -6.46
N VAL A 108 11.52 -6.36 -6.43
CA VAL A 108 10.23 -5.98 -5.83
C VAL A 108 9.67 -7.14 -5.01
N PRO A 109 8.82 -6.89 -4.01
CA PRO A 109 8.01 -7.97 -3.43
C PRO A 109 7.08 -8.56 -4.51
N PRO A 110 6.76 -9.86 -4.45
CA PRO A 110 5.72 -10.44 -5.29
C PRO A 110 4.42 -9.65 -5.18
N GLY A 111 3.77 -9.36 -6.31
CA GLY A 111 2.57 -8.54 -6.35
C GLY A 111 1.96 -8.44 -7.74
N GLY A 112 0.81 -7.78 -7.83
CA GLY A 112 0.01 -7.63 -9.04
C GLY A 112 -1.12 -6.61 -8.86
N HIS A 113 -1.93 -6.43 -9.90
CA HIS A 113 -3.17 -5.65 -9.82
C HIS A 113 -4.22 -6.44 -9.04
N ILE A 114 -5.19 -5.73 -8.46
CA ILE A 114 -6.36 -6.36 -7.82
C ILE A 114 -7.48 -6.34 -8.85
N GLU A 115 -8.06 -7.50 -9.15
CA GLU A 115 -9.28 -7.56 -9.97
C GLU A 115 -10.50 -7.11 -9.14
N PRO A 116 -11.53 -6.50 -9.74
CA PRO A 116 -12.61 -5.84 -8.99
C PRO A 116 -13.36 -6.75 -7.99
N GLU A 117 -13.37 -8.06 -8.21
CA GLU A 117 -14.05 -9.04 -7.37
C GLU A 117 -13.13 -9.75 -6.36
N GLU A 118 -11.84 -9.43 -6.33
CA GLU A 118 -10.86 -10.10 -5.47
C GLU A 118 -10.84 -9.55 -4.04
N GLU A 119 -10.81 -10.46 -3.07
CA GLU A 119 -10.58 -10.13 -1.66
C GLU A 119 -9.09 -10.21 -1.31
N VAL A 120 -8.52 -9.12 -0.80
CA VAL A 120 -7.18 -9.14 -0.21
C VAL A 120 -7.28 -9.44 1.29
N ARG A 121 -6.76 -10.60 1.69
CA ARG A 121 -6.68 -10.98 3.11
C ARG A 121 -5.38 -10.47 3.72
N PRO A 122 -5.40 -9.53 4.68
CA PRO A 122 -4.19 -9.13 5.38
C PRO A 122 -3.65 -10.31 6.19
N PHE A 123 -2.56 -10.92 5.71
CA PHE A 123 -1.76 -11.88 6.48
C PHE A 123 -0.90 -11.14 7.52
N LEU A 124 -1.53 -10.44 8.45
CA LEU A 124 -0.88 -9.92 9.64
C LEU A 124 -0.96 -10.99 10.74
N LYS A 125 -0.16 -12.05 10.62
CA LYS A 125 0.19 -12.85 11.80
C LYS A 125 1.35 -12.13 12.48
N SER A 126 1.06 -11.36 13.53
CA SER A 126 2.08 -11.05 14.53
C SER A 126 2.72 -12.38 14.94
N LYS A 127 4.04 -12.52 14.77
CA LYS A 127 4.72 -13.72 15.25
C LYS A 127 4.46 -13.82 16.75
N PRO A 128 3.92 -14.95 17.28
CA PRO A 128 3.87 -15.13 18.72
C PRO A 128 5.30 -15.03 19.25
N LYS A 129 5.48 -14.21 20.28
CA LYS A 129 6.74 -14.05 21.02
C LYS A 129 7.16 -15.46 21.45
N ARG A 130 8.35 -15.92 21.04
CA ARG A 130 8.89 -17.21 21.51
C ARG A 130 8.93 -17.15 23.04
N GLU A 131 8.07 -17.93 23.69
CA GLU A 131 8.15 -18.16 25.12
C GLU A 131 9.47 -18.87 25.41
N ASN A 132 10.28 -18.28 26.27
CA ASN A 132 11.52 -18.86 26.78
C ASN A 132 11.12 -19.97 27.77
N PRO A 133 11.52 -21.24 27.58
CA PRO A 133 11.27 -22.27 28.58
C PRO A 133 12.23 -22.07 29.74
N GLU A 134 11.90 -21.15 30.65
CA GLU A 134 12.57 -21.09 31.95
C GLU A 134 12.17 -22.31 32.78
N ARG A 135 13.22 -23.06 33.10
CA ARG A 135 13.29 -24.19 34.02
C ARG A 135 12.49 -23.93 35.30
N THR A 136 11.43 -24.69 35.51
CA THR A 136 10.91 -24.94 36.86
C THR A 136 11.31 -26.34 37.28
N ILE A 137 12.41 -26.45 38.02
CA ILE A 137 12.70 -27.61 38.83
C ILE A 137 11.95 -27.39 40.14
N GLN A 138 10.88 -28.15 40.38
CA GLN A 138 10.31 -28.27 41.72
C GLN A 138 10.77 -29.59 42.32
N GLY A 139 11.63 -29.46 43.32
CA GLY A 139 12.16 -30.55 44.12
C GLY A 139 11.08 -31.15 45.03
N GLN A 140 11.21 -32.46 45.25
CA GLN A 140 10.47 -33.18 46.27
C GLN A 140 10.96 -32.77 47.66
N LYS A 141 10.00 -32.54 48.57
CA LYS A 141 10.13 -32.86 49.98
C LYS A 141 8.80 -33.39 50.49
#